data_AF-A0A561SAA7-F1
#
_entry.id   AF-A0A561SAA7-F1
#
_cell.length_a   1.000
_cell.length_b   1.000
_cell.length_c   1.000
_cell.angle_alpha   90.00
_cell.angle_beta   90.00
_cell.angle_gamma   90.00
#
_symmetry.space_group_name_H-M   'P 1'
#
loop_
_entity.id
_entity.type
_entity.pdbx_description
1 polymer ?
#
loop_
_entity_poly.entity_id
_entity_poly.type
_entity_poly.pdbx_seq_one_letter_code
_entity_poly.pdbx_strand_id
1 'polypeptide(L)'
;MTTALVPTFTADVAVYATDGTTSLAEMLTKLVTTTPAAPAKPTVSKMPAVTKVPDDLAQALGQVPAVFKCVAPATRRALRATELKRLLEEKRTLDAVQTAVERRRKEISEIVSTHFDVVSENTGTATDLTPRDGKGHYRTAQPGDREEQLIDGTGMMWTREATADTNTPSQALLEQGLADGTISRADYLAVTAPSRVLDEDRFRRFLLGRRTRSRAAALIPKITTLVPGRLSIHLRSATPAA
;
A
#
# COMPACT_ATOMS: atom_id res chain seq x y z
N MET A 1 29.27 -26.42 -10.30
CA MET A 1 28.64 -25.14 -9.89
C MET A 1 27.14 -25.35 -9.95
N THR A 2 26.51 -25.49 -8.79
CA THR A 2 25.15 -26.02 -8.64
C THR A 2 24.16 -24.87 -8.57
N THR A 3 23.42 -24.64 -9.65
CA THR A 3 22.40 -23.58 -9.74
C THR A 3 21.15 -24.03 -8.99
N ALA A 4 20.75 -23.27 -7.96
CA ALA A 4 19.55 -23.55 -7.18
C ALA A 4 18.28 -23.25 -7.99
N LEU A 5 17.33 -24.18 -7.96
CA LEU A 5 16.00 -24.07 -8.57
C LEU A 5 15.09 -23.27 -7.62
N VAL A 6 14.47 -22.20 -8.14
CA VAL A 6 13.50 -21.36 -7.41
C VAL A 6 12.09 -21.76 -7.85
N PRO A 7 11.18 -22.14 -6.93
CA PRO A 7 9.80 -22.43 -7.28
C PRO A 7 9.00 -21.13 -7.50
N THR A 8 8.32 -21.03 -8.63
CA THR A 8 7.24 -20.05 -8.88
C THR A 8 5.88 -20.72 -8.67
N PHE A 9 5.06 -20.16 -7.80
CA PHE A 9 3.72 -20.65 -7.50
C PHE A 9 2.66 -19.98 -8.38
N THR A 10 1.86 -20.77 -9.07
CA THR A 10 0.59 -20.37 -9.67
C THR A 10 -0.46 -21.30 -9.11
N ALA A 11 -1.50 -20.75 -8.47
CA ALA A 11 -2.52 -21.52 -7.78
C ALA A 11 -3.13 -22.60 -8.70
N ASP A 12 -3.17 -23.82 -8.18
CA ASP A 12 -3.87 -25.01 -8.67
C ASP A 12 -3.26 -25.89 -9.78
N VAL A 13 -2.03 -25.65 -10.25
CA VAL A 13 -1.28 -26.66 -11.04
C VAL A 13 0.20 -26.70 -10.67
N ALA A 14 0.65 -27.79 -10.05
CA ALA A 14 2.07 -28.05 -9.85
C ALA A 14 2.67 -28.65 -11.13
N VAL A 15 3.38 -27.84 -11.92
CA VAL A 15 4.16 -28.32 -13.07
C VAL A 15 5.58 -28.62 -12.61
N TYR A 16 5.95 -29.90 -12.59
CA TYR A 16 7.34 -30.32 -12.34
C TYR A 16 8.05 -30.53 -13.68
N ALA A 17 9.13 -29.80 -13.93
CA ALA A 17 10.04 -30.12 -15.03
C ALA A 17 10.84 -31.37 -14.64
N THR A 18 10.70 -32.43 -15.42
CA THR A 18 11.47 -33.67 -15.26
C THR A 18 12.64 -33.70 -16.23
N ASP A 19 13.75 -34.24 -15.79
CA ASP A 19 14.98 -34.48 -16.54
C ASP A 19 14.98 -35.84 -17.27
N GLY A 20 13.81 -36.46 -17.40
CA GLY A 20 13.61 -37.70 -18.17
C GLY A 20 14.18 -38.98 -17.54
N THR A 21 14.73 -38.93 -16.32
CA THR A 21 15.32 -40.10 -15.64
C THR A 21 14.68 -40.44 -14.28
N THR A 22 13.73 -39.64 -13.82
CA THR A 22 13.06 -39.82 -12.52
C THR A 22 11.90 -40.82 -12.60
N SER A 23 11.86 -41.79 -11.69
CA SER A 23 10.82 -42.82 -11.68
C SER A 23 9.49 -42.30 -11.12
N LEU A 24 8.36 -42.81 -11.62
CA LEU A 24 7.01 -42.40 -11.22
C LEU A 24 6.74 -42.66 -9.72
N ALA A 25 7.41 -43.65 -9.14
CA ALA A 25 7.38 -43.96 -7.71
C ALA A 25 8.09 -42.87 -6.86
N GLU A 26 9.20 -42.31 -7.33
CA GLU A 26 9.88 -41.19 -6.65
C GLU A 26 9.09 -39.88 -6.73
N MET A 27 8.37 -39.65 -7.84
CA MET A 27 7.47 -38.50 -7.97
C MET A 27 6.31 -38.56 -6.97
N LEU A 28 5.68 -39.74 -6.81
CA LEU A 28 4.61 -39.96 -5.84
C LEU A 28 5.09 -39.83 -4.39
N THR A 29 6.31 -40.31 -4.10
CA THR A 29 6.88 -40.21 -2.75
C THR A 29 7.12 -38.74 -2.36
N LYS A 30 7.62 -37.91 -3.29
CA LYS A 30 7.79 -36.47 -3.08
C LYS A 30 6.47 -35.74 -2.83
N LEU A 31 5.43 -36.07 -3.59
CA LEU A 31 4.07 -35.51 -3.44
C LEU A 31 3.44 -35.83 -2.07
N VAL A 32 3.67 -37.03 -1.52
CA VAL A 32 3.15 -37.45 -0.21
C VAL A 32 3.94 -36.83 0.95
N THR A 33 5.24 -36.57 0.78
CA THR A 33 6.08 -35.94 1.81
C THR A 33 5.98 -34.41 1.89
N THR A 34 5.50 -33.74 0.84
CA THR A 34 5.07 -32.34 0.94
C THR A 34 3.70 -32.27 1.58
N THR A 35 3.66 -32.44 2.91
CA THR A 35 2.52 -31.98 3.70
C THR A 35 2.34 -30.50 3.39
N PRO A 36 1.13 -30.04 2.98
CA PRO A 36 0.88 -28.61 2.88
C PRO A 36 1.26 -28.02 4.23
N ALA A 37 2.16 -27.03 4.23
CA ALA A 37 2.41 -26.28 5.44
C ALA A 37 1.04 -25.85 5.97
N ALA A 38 0.68 -26.31 7.18
CA ALA A 38 -0.55 -25.92 7.83
C ALA A 38 -0.70 -24.41 7.66
N PRO A 39 -1.88 -23.90 7.25
CA PRO A 39 -2.07 -22.46 7.08
C PRO A 39 -1.54 -21.79 8.33
N ALA A 40 -0.56 -20.89 8.14
CA ALA A 40 0.02 -20.15 9.23
C ALA A 40 -1.15 -19.58 10.03
N LYS A 41 -1.23 -19.93 11.32
CA LYS A 41 -2.28 -19.42 12.21
C LYS A 41 -2.45 -17.93 11.94
N PRO A 42 -3.67 -17.44 11.72
CA PRO A 42 -3.91 -16.06 11.38
C PRO A 42 -3.22 -15.19 12.42
N THR A 43 -2.26 -14.38 11.96
CA THR A 43 -1.60 -13.40 12.83
C THR A 43 -2.68 -12.36 13.14
N VAL A 44 -3.37 -12.52 14.26
CA VAL A 44 -4.25 -11.48 14.80
C VAL A 44 -3.47 -10.18 14.77
N SER A 45 -4.02 -9.16 14.12
CA SER A 45 -3.38 -7.84 14.05
C SER A 45 -3.04 -7.43 15.47
N LYS A 46 -1.74 -7.34 15.79
CA LYS A 46 -1.31 -7.05 17.16
C LYS A 46 -1.84 -5.68 17.51
N MET A 47 -2.44 -5.55 18.70
CA MET A 47 -2.83 -4.25 19.23
C MET A 47 -1.66 -3.27 19.07
N PRO A 48 -1.90 -2.06 18.51
CA PRO A 48 -0.87 -1.05 18.46
C PRO A 48 -0.39 -0.76 19.89
N ALA A 49 0.93 -0.72 20.09
CA ALA A 49 1.51 -0.46 21.39
C ALA A 49 1.00 0.90 21.91
N VAL A 50 0.63 0.95 23.20
CA VAL A 50 0.22 2.20 23.84
C VAL A 50 1.42 3.14 23.89
N THR A 51 1.52 4.06 22.93
CA THR A 51 2.55 5.10 22.95
C THR A 51 2.17 6.12 24.02
N LYS A 52 2.96 6.21 25.09
CA LYS A 52 2.91 7.38 25.97
C LYS A 52 3.18 8.62 25.12
N VAL A 53 2.48 9.73 25.41
CA VAL A 53 2.84 11.03 24.84
C VAL A 53 4.31 11.26 25.17
N PRO A 54 5.22 11.36 24.18
CA PRO A 54 6.61 11.61 24.49
C PRO A 54 6.74 12.99 25.10
N ASP A 55 7.55 13.09 26.15
CA ASP A 55 7.67 14.30 26.98
C ASP A 55 8.03 15.54 26.13
N ASP A 56 8.81 15.34 25.06
CA ASP A 56 9.15 16.37 24.07
C ASP A 56 7.92 17.02 23.42
N LEU A 57 6.85 16.26 23.16
CA LEU A 57 5.60 16.78 22.59
C LEU A 57 4.83 17.62 23.60
N ALA A 58 4.72 17.14 24.84
CA ALA A 58 4.05 17.87 25.90
C ALA A 58 4.76 19.20 26.18
N GLN A 59 6.09 19.19 26.19
CA GLN A 59 6.91 20.38 26.33
C GLN A 59 6.75 21.33 25.13
N ALA A 60 6.81 20.83 23.88
CA ALA A 60 6.66 21.66 22.69
C ALA A 60 5.28 22.33 22.63
N LEU A 61 4.19 21.59 22.92
CA LEU A 61 2.83 22.13 23.00
C LEU A 61 2.71 23.19 24.09
N GLY A 62 3.35 22.98 25.25
CA GLY A 62 3.40 23.97 26.33
C GLY A 62 4.12 25.27 25.95
N GLN A 63 5.07 25.21 25.02
CA GLN A 63 5.83 26.38 24.56
C GLN A 63 5.13 27.18 23.45
N VAL A 64 4.19 26.58 22.70
CA VAL A 64 3.49 27.25 21.58
C VAL A 64 2.91 28.60 21.98
N PRO A 65 2.16 28.76 23.09
CA PRO A 65 1.58 30.06 23.45
C PRO A 65 2.63 31.16 23.67
N ALA A 66 3.84 30.80 24.09
CA ALA A 66 4.91 31.75 24.39
C ALA A 66 5.67 32.20 23.12
N VAL A 67 5.81 31.32 22.13
CA VAL A 67 6.60 31.60 20.91
C VAL A 67 5.73 32.04 19.73
N PHE A 68 4.44 31.67 19.73
CA PHE A 68 3.56 31.95 18.60
C PHE A 68 3.29 33.44 18.42
N LYS A 69 3.50 33.95 17.21
CA LYS A 69 3.37 35.38 16.87
C LYS A 69 4.23 36.31 17.74
N CYS A 70 5.36 35.83 18.26
CA CYS A 70 6.22 36.61 19.16
C CYS A 70 6.90 37.82 18.49
N VAL A 71 6.93 37.85 17.15
CA VAL A 71 7.44 38.97 16.33
C VAL A 71 6.40 39.34 15.27
N ALA A 72 5.84 40.55 15.37
CA ALA A 72 4.91 41.10 14.39
C ALA A 72 5.32 42.56 14.04
N PRO A 73 6.13 42.77 12.98
CA PRO A 73 6.56 44.11 12.60
C PRO A 73 5.37 44.94 12.11
N ALA A 74 5.14 46.11 12.73
CA ALA A 74 4.07 47.02 12.34
C ALA A 74 4.38 47.81 11.05
N THR A 75 5.65 47.90 10.66
CA THR A 75 6.11 48.65 9.49
C THR A 75 7.12 47.84 8.68
N ARG A 76 7.22 48.14 7.38
CA ARG A 76 8.18 47.49 6.49
C ARG A 76 9.60 47.94 6.83
N ARG A 77 10.38 47.05 7.44
CA ARG A 77 11.80 47.26 7.77
C ARG A 77 12.55 45.94 7.80
N ALA A 78 13.88 46.01 7.85
CA ALA A 78 14.71 44.86 8.18
C ALA A 78 14.44 44.38 9.62
N LEU A 79 14.45 43.06 9.81
CA LEU A 79 14.34 42.44 11.12
C LEU A 79 15.66 42.57 11.89
N ARG A 80 15.56 42.79 13.20
CA ARG A 80 16.72 42.81 14.10
C ARG A 80 17.19 41.37 14.34
N ALA A 81 18.46 41.19 14.67
CA ALA A 81 19.01 39.87 14.99
C ALA A 81 18.24 39.14 16.11
N THR A 82 17.74 39.88 17.10
CA THR A 82 16.91 39.34 18.19
C THR A 82 15.53 38.85 17.70
N GLU A 83 14.95 39.55 16.73
CA GLU A 83 13.68 39.16 16.10
C GLU A 83 13.85 37.92 15.23
N LEU A 84 14.95 37.85 14.46
CA LEU A 84 15.31 36.67 13.69
C LEU A 84 15.52 35.44 14.59
N LYS A 85 16.17 35.60 15.74
CA LYS A 85 16.34 34.51 16.71
C LYS A 85 15.00 34.01 17.25
N ARG A 86 14.09 34.92 17.60
CA ARG A 86 12.74 34.57 18.07
C ARG A 86 11.91 33.86 16.99
N LEU A 87 11.98 34.31 15.75
CA LEU A 87 11.32 33.64 14.63
C LEU A 87 11.91 32.25 14.34
N LEU A 88 13.22 32.07 14.52
CA LEU A 88 13.85 30.75 14.44
C LEU A 88 13.35 29.81 15.53
N GLU A 89 13.24 30.30 16.77
CA GLU A 89 12.68 29.53 17.90
C GLU A 89 11.21 29.17 17.65
N GLU A 90 10.39 30.13 17.22
CA GLU A 90 9.00 29.89 16.83
C GLU A 90 8.88 28.82 15.74
N LYS A 91 9.67 28.93 14.66
CA LYS A 91 9.68 27.94 13.58
C LYS A 91 10.03 26.53 14.09
N ARG A 92 11.09 26.40 14.89
CA ARG A 92 11.53 25.10 15.43
C ARG A 92 10.45 24.45 16.29
N THR A 93 9.78 25.24 17.14
CA THR A 93 8.68 24.74 17.97
C THR A 93 7.50 24.29 17.12
N LEU A 94 7.13 25.06 16.09
CA LEU A 94 6.05 24.69 15.17
C LEU A 94 6.37 23.42 14.37
N ASP A 95 7.59 23.28 13.85
CA ASP A 95 8.03 22.08 13.12
C ASP A 95 7.99 20.82 14.02
N ALA A 96 8.40 20.96 15.29
CA ALA A 96 8.36 19.88 16.27
C ALA A 96 6.91 19.45 16.59
N VAL A 97 6.02 20.43 16.82
CA VAL A 97 4.59 20.17 17.05
C VAL A 97 3.96 19.52 15.84
N GLN A 98 4.24 20.00 14.62
CA GLN A 98 3.71 19.40 13.39
C GLN A 98 4.12 17.93 13.26
N THR A 99 5.42 17.63 13.40
CA THR A 99 5.95 16.26 13.30
C THR A 99 5.24 15.31 14.28
N ALA A 100 5.03 15.78 15.51
CA ALA A 100 4.40 14.98 16.55
C ALA A 100 2.89 14.81 16.33
N VAL A 101 2.19 15.83 15.84
CA VAL A 101 0.77 15.73 15.43
C VAL A 101 0.61 14.76 14.26
N GLU A 102 1.51 14.79 13.27
CA GLU A 102 1.51 13.84 12.16
C GLU A 102 1.72 12.40 12.63
N ARG A 103 2.66 12.17 13.56
CA ARG A 103 2.83 10.86 14.19
C ARG A 103 1.54 10.42 14.89
N ARG A 104 0.93 11.29 15.71
CA ARG A 104 -0.32 10.96 16.42
C ARG A 104 -1.47 10.67 15.46
N ARG A 105 -1.57 11.39 14.34
CA ARG A 105 -2.56 11.12 13.29
C ARG A 105 -2.40 9.73 12.68
N LYS A 106 -1.15 9.30 12.43
CA LYS A 106 -0.86 7.93 11.95
C LYS A 106 -1.25 6.87 12.99
N GLU A 107 -0.94 7.10 14.27
CA GLU A 107 -1.36 6.21 15.36
C GLU A 107 -2.89 6.08 15.44
N ILE A 108 -3.62 7.20 15.39
CA ILE A 108 -5.08 7.19 15.39
C ILE A 108 -5.61 6.38 14.19
N SER A 109 -5.06 6.58 13.00
CA SER A 109 -5.45 5.80 11.82
C SER A 109 -5.24 4.29 12.01
N GLU A 110 -4.14 3.89 12.66
CA GLU A 110 -3.84 2.48 12.93
C GLU A 110 -4.81 1.89 13.97
N ILE A 111 -5.10 2.64 15.04
CA ILE A 111 -6.07 2.25 16.07
C ILE A 111 -7.45 2.06 15.45
N VAL A 112 -7.90 3.02 14.63
CA VAL A 112 -9.20 2.93 13.96
C VAL A 112 -9.22 1.79 12.94
N SER A 113 -8.12 1.51 12.22
CA SER A 113 -8.05 0.37 11.31
C SER A 113 -8.18 -0.96 12.06
N THR A 114 -7.51 -1.08 13.21
CA THR A 114 -7.62 -2.24 14.10
C THR A 114 -9.05 -2.40 14.63
N HIS A 115 -9.72 -1.29 14.97
CA HIS A 115 -11.12 -1.32 15.38
C HIS A 115 -12.03 -1.87 14.27
N PHE A 116 -11.86 -1.39 13.02
CA PHE A 116 -12.61 -1.93 11.89
C PHE A 116 -12.33 -3.43 11.68
N ASP A 117 -11.09 -3.89 11.80
CA ASP A 117 -10.78 -5.32 11.69
C ASP A 117 -11.56 -6.16 12.72
N VAL A 118 -11.59 -5.72 13.98
CA VAL A 118 -12.35 -6.39 15.05
C VAL A 118 -13.86 -6.37 14.77
N VAL A 119 -14.39 -5.25 14.24
CA VAL A 119 -15.79 -5.18 13.82
C VAL A 119 -16.06 -6.16 12.68
N SER A 120 -15.17 -6.24 11.69
CA SER A 120 -15.31 -7.18 10.57
C SER A 120 -15.25 -8.64 11.01
N GLU A 121 -14.38 -8.97 11.98
CA GLU A 121 -14.28 -10.30 12.57
C GLU A 121 -15.56 -10.66 13.35
N ASN A 122 -16.05 -9.75 14.20
CA ASN A 122 -17.25 -9.97 15.01
C ASN A 122 -18.52 -10.07 14.17
N THR A 123 -18.59 -9.38 13.03
CA THR A 123 -19.72 -9.43 12.09
C THR A 123 -19.61 -10.58 11.09
N GLY A 124 -18.48 -11.29 11.05
CA GLY A 124 -18.23 -12.38 10.11
C GLY A 124 -17.98 -11.92 8.67
N THR A 125 -17.75 -10.63 8.44
CA THR A 125 -17.39 -10.09 7.12
C THR A 125 -15.91 -10.35 6.78
N ALA A 126 -15.06 -10.45 7.80
CA ALA A 126 -13.69 -10.93 7.67
C ALA A 126 -13.57 -12.41 8.09
N THR A 127 -12.80 -13.17 7.31
CA THR A 127 -12.43 -14.57 7.56
C THR A 127 -10.93 -14.71 7.43
N ASP A 128 -10.39 -15.89 7.77
CA ASP A 128 -8.97 -16.20 7.62
C ASP A 128 -8.48 -16.11 6.16
N LEU A 129 -9.40 -16.18 5.19
CA LEU A 129 -9.11 -16.07 3.76
C LEU A 129 -9.23 -14.62 3.24
N THR A 130 -9.71 -13.69 4.06
CA THR A 130 -9.90 -12.30 3.63
C THR A 130 -8.54 -11.64 3.35
N PRO A 131 -8.35 -11.04 2.16
CA PRO A 131 -7.08 -10.40 1.81
C PRO A 131 -6.69 -9.33 2.81
N ARG A 132 -5.39 -9.22 3.08
CA ARG A 132 -4.81 -8.21 3.97
C ARG A 132 -3.91 -7.24 3.21
N ASP A 133 -3.79 -6.03 3.72
CA ASP A 133 -2.85 -5.04 3.19
C ASP A 133 -1.41 -5.31 3.68
N GLY A 134 -0.46 -4.47 3.23
CA GLY A 134 0.95 -4.59 3.64
C GLY A 134 1.22 -4.35 5.13
N LYS A 135 0.21 -3.89 5.90
CA LYS A 135 0.27 -3.73 7.36
C LYS A 135 -0.45 -4.85 8.11
N GLY A 136 -1.21 -5.69 7.42
CA GLY A 136 -1.93 -6.82 8.01
C GLY A 136 -3.40 -6.54 8.35
N HIS A 137 -3.96 -5.40 7.93
CA HIS A 137 -5.38 -5.07 8.08
C HIS A 137 -6.22 -5.72 6.99
N TYR A 138 -7.48 -6.07 7.28
CA TYR A 138 -8.36 -6.67 6.28
C TYR A 138 -8.78 -5.65 5.21
N ARG A 139 -8.83 -6.12 3.96
CA ARG A 139 -9.34 -5.36 2.80
C ARG A 139 -10.81 -5.71 2.55
N THR A 140 -11.67 -5.34 3.49
CA THR A 140 -13.13 -5.55 3.38
C THR A 140 -13.82 -4.41 2.63
N ALA A 141 -13.35 -3.16 2.76
CA ALA A 141 -13.82 -2.04 1.95
C ALA A 141 -13.43 -2.18 0.47
N GLN A 142 -14.33 -1.76 -0.43
CA GLN A 142 -14.12 -1.76 -1.88
C GLN A 142 -14.19 -0.33 -2.45
N PRO A 143 -13.63 -0.08 -3.65
CA PRO A 143 -13.77 1.21 -4.30
C PRO A 143 -15.25 1.56 -4.53
N GLY A 144 -15.73 2.62 -3.87
CA GLY A 144 -17.12 3.05 -3.92
C GLY A 144 -18.04 2.41 -2.87
N ASP A 145 -17.56 1.43 -2.11
CA ASP A 145 -18.29 0.79 -1.01
C ASP A 145 -17.43 0.78 0.25
N ARG A 146 -17.69 1.75 1.13
CA ARG A 146 -16.86 2.06 2.29
C ARG A 146 -17.45 1.46 3.55
N GLU A 147 -16.58 1.12 4.50
CA GLU A 147 -17.04 0.77 5.85
C GLU A 147 -17.24 2.04 6.65
N GLU A 148 -18.27 2.04 7.49
CA GLU A 148 -18.66 3.18 8.30
C GLU A 148 -18.81 2.75 9.76
N GLN A 149 -18.34 3.60 10.68
CA GLN A 149 -18.52 3.42 12.11
C GLN A 149 -18.95 4.74 12.74
N LEU A 150 -20.18 4.80 13.22
CA LEU A 150 -20.72 5.97 13.92
C LEU A 150 -19.98 6.19 15.24
N ILE A 151 -19.82 7.46 15.60
CA ILE A 151 -19.29 7.92 16.89
C ILE A 151 -20.46 8.47 17.71
N ASP A 152 -20.90 7.69 18.69
CA ASP A 152 -22.07 8.01 19.51
C ASP A 152 -22.03 9.42 20.09
N GLY A 153 -23.16 10.12 19.98
CA GLY A 153 -23.34 11.46 20.55
C GLY A 153 -22.64 12.60 19.81
N THR A 154 -21.90 12.36 18.72
CA THR A 154 -21.13 13.41 18.03
C THR A 154 -21.67 13.81 16.66
N GLY A 155 -22.57 13.01 16.06
CA GLY A 155 -22.97 13.19 14.66
C GLY A 155 -21.83 13.02 13.66
N MET A 156 -20.74 12.36 14.07
CA MET A 156 -19.58 12.07 13.23
C MET A 156 -19.43 10.56 13.04
N MET A 157 -18.70 10.17 12.00
CA MET A 157 -18.38 8.77 11.72
C MET A 157 -16.93 8.63 11.26
N TRP A 158 -16.32 7.50 11.62
CA TRP A 158 -15.13 7.01 10.94
C TRP A 158 -15.53 6.26 9.68
N THR A 159 -14.72 6.40 8.64
CA THR A 159 -14.88 5.65 7.39
C THR A 159 -13.56 5.02 6.98
N ARG A 160 -13.62 3.78 6.48
CA ARG A 160 -12.49 3.07 5.84
C ARG A 160 -12.81 2.89 4.37
N GLU A 161 -11.99 3.50 3.52
CA GLU A 161 -12.19 3.56 2.07
C GLU A 161 -11.01 2.88 1.36
N ALA A 162 -11.29 2.13 0.30
CA ALA A 162 -10.28 1.55 -0.56
C ALA A 162 -10.15 2.36 -1.85
N THR A 163 -8.93 2.73 -2.23
CA THR A 163 -8.70 3.21 -3.60
C THR A 163 -8.81 2.04 -4.58
N ALA A 164 -9.12 2.33 -5.86
CA ALA A 164 -9.08 1.31 -6.90
C ALA A 164 -7.70 0.66 -7.00
N ASP A 165 -7.68 -0.64 -7.27
CA ASP A 165 -6.45 -1.34 -7.64
C ASP A 165 -5.91 -0.75 -8.95
N THR A 166 -4.58 -0.74 -9.08
CA THR A 166 -3.91 -0.19 -10.26
C THR A 166 -3.06 -1.26 -10.92
N ASN A 167 -3.14 -1.38 -12.24
CA ASN A 167 -2.23 -2.24 -12.99
C ASN A 167 -1.02 -1.42 -13.41
N THR A 168 0.14 -1.76 -12.86
CA THR A 168 1.40 -1.07 -13.18
C THR A 168 2.24 -1.93 -14.11
N PRO A 169 2.66 -1.42 -15.28
CA PRO A 169 3.59 -2.10 -16.14
C PRO A 169 4.92 -2.41 -15.44
N SER A 170 5.47 -3.60 -15.69
CA SER A 170 6.69 -4.10 -15.09
C SER A 170 7.72 -4.41 -16.16
N GLN A 171 8.88 -3.76 -16.09
CA GLN A 171 10.02 -4.04 -16.96
C GLN A 171 10.46 -5.49 -16.86
N ALA A 172 10.52 -6.04 -15.63
CA ALA A 172 10.96 -7.40 -15.40
C ALA A 172 10.04 -8.43 -16.07
N LEU A 173 8.71 -8.24 -15.95
CA LEU A 173 7.75 -9.12 -16.61
C LEU A 173 7.80 -9.01 -18.13
N LEU A 174 8.06 -7.80 -18.66
CA LEU A 174 8.24 -7.59 -20.09
C LEU A 174 9.49 -8.31 -20.64
N GLU A 175 10.62 -8.22 -19.92
CA GLU A 175 11.87 -8.89 -20.28
C GLU A 175 11.74 -10.41 -20.19
N GLN A 176 11.16 -10.91 -19.10
CA GLN A 176 10.88 -12.33 -18.91
C GLN A 176 9.96 -12.85 -20.02
N GLY A 177 8.88 -12.14 -20.32
CA GLY A 177 7.96 -12.57 -21.37
C GLY A 177 8.61 -12.62 -22.76
N LEU A 178 9.58 -11.76 -23.05
CA LEU A 178 10.39 -11.86 -24.27
C LEU A 178 11.31 -13.09 -24.24
N ALA A 179 12.01 -13.30 -23.13
CA ALA A 179 12.93 -14.43 -22.96
C ALA A 179 12.23 -15.79 -23.11
N ASP A 180 11.02 -15.89 -22.54
CA ASP A 180 10.22 -17.11 -22.52
C ASP A 180 9.37 -17.26 -23.82
N GLY A 181 9.50 -16.32 -24.75
CA GLY A 181 8.79 -16.33 -26.05
C GLY A 181 7.30 -16.00 -25.99
N THR A 182 6.77 -15.68 -24.81
CA THR A 182 5.34 -15.35 -24.61
C THR A 182 4.98 -13.96 -25.13
N ILE A 183 5.97 -13.09 -25.32
CA ILE A 183 5.86 -11.75 -25.90
C ILE A 183 6.72 -11.72 -27.17
N SER A 184 6.12 -11.29 -28.28
CA SER A 184 6.87 -11.19 -29.53
C SER A 184 7.89 -10.06 -29.46
N ARG A 185 9.02 -10.21 -30.17
CA ARG A 185 10.00 -9.13 -30.31
C ARG A 185 9.36 -7.84 -30.86
N ALA A 186 8.36 -7.95 -31.74
CA ALA A 186 7.66 -6.79 -32.28
C ALA A 186 6.84 -6.05 -31.21
N ASP A 187 6.17 -6.77 -30.30
CA ASP A 187 5.45 -6.17 -29.17
C ASP A 187 6.42 -5.52 -28.18
N TYR A 188 7.51 -6.22 -27.84
CA TYR A 188 8.55 -5.70 -26.96
C TYR A 188 9.14 -4.37 -27.47
N LEU A 189 9.49 -4.32 -28.76
CA LEU A 189 10.02 -3.11 -29.40
C LEU A 189 8.98 -1.97 -29.52
N ALA A 190 7.70 -2.30 -29.60
CA ALA A 190 6.62 -1.32 -29.70
C ALA A 190 6.40 -0.56 -28.38
N VAL A 191 6.75 -1.17 -27.25
CA VAL A 191 6.51 -0.61 -25.90
C VAL A 191 7.80 -0.16 -25.19
N THR A 192 8.97 -0.39 -25.78
CA THR A 192 10.27 0.03 -25.23
C THR A 192 10.88 1.19 -26.00
N ALA A 193 11.70 1.98 -25.32
CA ALA A 193 12.61 2.96 -25.92
C ALA A 193 13.77 2.26 -26.66
N PRO A 194 14.58 3.00 -27.47
CA PRO A 194 15.79 2.45 -28.09
C PRO A 194 16.77 1.83 -27.07
N SER A 195 16.80 2.34 -25.84
CA SER A 195 17.57 1.81 -24.70
C SER A 195 17.03 0.50 -24.12
N ARG A 196 15.94 -0.05 -24.66
CA ARG A 196 15.28 -1.31 -24.23
C ARG A 196 14.63 -1.26 -22.85
N VAL A 197 14.42 -0.06 -22.34
CA VAL A 197 13.59 0.20 -21.15
C VAL A 197 12.15 0.46 -21.60
N LEU A 198 11.18 -0.03 -20.84
CA LEU A 198 9.76 0.26 -21.02
C LEU A 198 9.54 1.77 -21.06
N ASP A 199 8.83 2.22 -22.08
CA ASP A 199 8.48 3.61 -22.31
C ASP A 199 6.96 3.75 -22.16
N GLU A 200 6.52 4.38 -21.08
CA GLU A 200 5.09 4.48 -20.74
C GLU A 200 4.28 5.23 -21.82
N ASP A 201 4.87 6.22 -22.49
CA ASP A 201 4.21 6.96 -23.56
C ASP A 201 4.07 6.13 -24.84
N ARG A 202 5.08 5.30 -25.16
CA ARG A 202 4.95 4.30 -26.23
C ARG A 202 3.92 3.24 -25.87
N PHE A 203 3.96 2.72 -24.64
CA PHE A 203 2.99 1.73 -24.18
C PHE A 203 1.56 2.28 -24.22
N ARG A 204 1.35 3.52 -23.76
CA ARG A 204 0.05 4.20 -23.86
C ARG A 204 -0.42 4.36 -25.30
N ARG A 205 0.46 4.78 -26.22
CA ARG A 205 0.12 4.86 -27.66
C ARG A 205 -0.20 3.49 -28.25
N PHE A 206 0.52 2.45 -27.84
CA PHE A 206 0.28 1.07 -28.25
C PHE A 206 -1.10 0.57 -27.78
N LEU A 207 -1.51 0.91 -26.55
CA LEU A 207 -2.82 0.60 -25.99
C LEU A 207 -3.98 1.31 -26.69
N LEU A 208 -3.80 2.60 -27.02
CA LEU A 208 -4.83 3.43 -27.63
C LEU A 208 -4.93 3.26 -29.16
N GLY A 209 -3.92 2.65 -29.78
CA GLY A 209 -3.88 2.42 -31.23
C GLY A 209 -4.95 1.44 -31.70
N ARG A 210 -5.82 1.86 -32.62
CA ARG A 210 -6.93 1.00 -33.15
C ARG A 210 -6.44 -0.34 -33.71
N ARG A 211 -5.30 -0.35 -34.41
CA ARG A 211 -4.73 -1.55 -35.04
C ARG A 211 -3.94 -2.45 -34.07
N THR A 212 -3.51 -1.89 -32.94
CA THR A 212 -2.68 -2.57 -31.94
C THR A 212 -3.45 -2.97 -30.70
N ARG A 213 -4.70 -2.51 -30.55
CA ARG A 213 -5.53 -2.71 -29.36
C ARG A 213 -5.69 -4.17 -28.94
N SER A 214 -5.91 -5.08 -29.89
CA SER A 214 -6.04 -6.51 -29.58
C SER A 214 -4.73 -7.12 -29.05
N ARG A 215 -3.60 -6.77 -29.68
CA ARG A 215 -2.26 -7.16 -29.21
C ARG A 215 -1.95 -6.56 -27.85
N ALA A 216 -2.30 -5.30 -27.64
CA ALA A 216 -2.10 -4.61 -26.38
C ALA A 216 -2.94 -5.23 -25.26
N ALA A 217 -4.21 -5.58 -25.52
CA ALA A 217 -5.05 -6.28 -24.57
C ALA A 217 -4.48 -7.65 -24.15
N ALA A 218 -3.87 -8.39 -25.09
CA ALA A 218 -3.19 -9.65 -24.81
C ALA A 218 -1.86 -9.47 -24.06
N LEU A 219 -1.23 -8.29 -24.19
CA LEU A 219 0.05 -7.96 -23.57
C LEU A 219 -0.11 -7.52 -22.11
N ILE A 220 -1.13 -6.72 -21.79
CA ILE A 220 -1.40 -6.18 -20.44
C ILE A 220 -1.25 -7.25 -19.34
N PRO A 221 -2.02 -8.36 -19.32
CA PRO A 221 -1.97 -9.31 -18.21
C PRO A 221 -0.60 -10.00 -18.07
N LYS A 222 0.25 -9.96 -19.11
CA LYS A 222 1.59 -10.55 -19.09
C LYS A 222 2.65 -9.62 -18.55
N ILE A 223 2.44 -8.30 -18.63
CA ILE A 223 3.46 -7.31 -18.29
C ILE A 223 3.03 -6.35 -17.19
N THR A 224 1.81 -6.45 -16.67
CA THR A 224 1.36 -5.63 -15.56
C THR A 224 1.29 -6.44 -14.28
N THR A 225 1.72 -5.81 -13.20
CA THR A 225 1.49 -6.27 -11.84
C THR A 225 0.30 -5.52 -11.27
N LEU A 226 -0.63 -6.25 -10.65
CA LEU A 226 -1.70 -5.65 -9.88
C LEU A 226 -1.08 -5.05 -8.62
N VAL A 227 -1.22 -3.75 -8.44
CA VAL A 227 -0.88 -3.03 -7.22
C VAL A 227 -2.19 -2.80 -6.47
N PRO A 228 -2.40 -3.50 -5.34
CA PRO A 228 -3.52 -3.28 -4.44
C PRO A 228 -3.71 -1.80 -4.12
N GLY A 229 -4.96 -1.35 -4.19
CA GLY A 229 -5.38 -0.06 -3.69
C GLY A 229 -5.07 0.09 -2.20
N ARG A 230 -4.87 1.34 -1.78
CA ARG A 230 -4.58 1.68 -0.38
C ARG A 230 -5.87 1.83 0.39
N LEU A 231 -5.87 1.37 1.64
CA LEU A 231 -6.90 1.71 2.61
C LEU A 231 -6.60 3.07 3.23
N SER A 232 -7.62 3.92 3.35
CA SER A 232 -7.54 5.21 4.02
C SER A 232 -8.66 5.37 5.04
N ILE A 233 -8.32 6.00 6.16
CA ILE A 233 -9.26 6.30 7.25
C ILE A 233 -9.60 7.79 7.21
N HIS A 234 -10.89 8.11 7.23
CA HIS A 234 -11.39 9.47 7.25
C HIS A 234 -12.44 9.68 8.34
N LEU A 235 -12.41 10.86 8.97
CA LEU A 235 -13.47 11.34 9.83
C LEU A 235 -14.44 12.16 8.97
N ARG A 236 -15.73 11.82 9.01
CA ARG A 236 -16.78 12.49 8.22
C ARG A 236 -17.96 12.87 9.11
N SER A 237 -18.74 13.86 8.70
CA SER A 237 -20.05 14.10 9.30
C SER A 237 -20.98 12.94 8.95
N ALA A 238 -21.72 12.43 9.94
CA ALA A 238 -22.83 11.53 9.68
C ALA A 238 -23.92 12.34 8.96
N THR A 239 -24.16 12.05 7.68
CA THR A 239 -25.33 12.60 7.00
C THR A 239 -26.54 12.09 7.76
N PRO A 240 -27.42 12.96 8.30
CA PRO A 240 -28.64 12.48 8.92
C PRO A 240 -29.41 11.68 7.87
N ALA A 241 -29.85 10.47 8.23
CA ALA A 241 -30.74 9.69 7.38
C ALA A 241 -31.97 10.57 7.08
N ALA A 242 -32.17 10.88 5.79
CA ALA A 242 -33.30 11.63 5.29
C ALA A 242 -34.59 10.81 5.39
#